data_AF-A0A4Y5SNH5-F1
#
_entry.id   AF-A0A4Y5SNH5-F1
#
_cell.length_a   1.000
_cell.length_b   1.000
_cell.length_c   1.000
_cell.angle_alpha   90.00
_cell.angle_beta   90.00
_cell.angle_gamma   90.00
#
_symmetry.space_group_name_H-M   'P 1'
#
loop_
_entity.id
_entity.type
_entity.pdbx_description
1 polymer ?
#
loop_
_entity_poly.entity_id
_entity_poly.type
_entity_poly.pdbx_seq_one_letter_code
_entity_poly.pdbx_strand_id
1 'polypeptide(L)'
;MDIKTLDQERAEFAYRSVLEVANLSVKDSKGNDRGSEVGSKYRSYVKSAPVLILTNGLGQALAFYRSKIKPEANIVGPNENTDNQNNSVLYTKLPEWIIKMMTETKTDKTPKFSADRLAYAYLYKHIAEWLGERGLTDGKDPLKAYTEKNALNAVLLTEETIAFLNWLRRFADAMLEEDKESGEGA
;
A
#
# COMPACT_ATOMS: atom_id res chain seq x y z
N MET A 1 -25.64 -20.72 -1.84
CA MET A 1 -24.38 -19.97 -1.98
C MET A 1 -24.57 -18.73 -1.11
N ASP A 2 -23.84 -18.63 0.01
CA ASP A 2 -23.97 -17.47 0.89
C ASP A 2 -23.46 -16.24 0.13
N ILE A 3 -24.37 -15.34 -0.22
CA ILE A 3 -24.05 -14.10 -0.91
C ILE A 3 -23.50 -13.14 0.15
N LYS A 4 -22.19 -12.88 0.11
CA LYS A 4 -21.59 -11.82 0.91
C LYS A 4 -22.01 -10.46 0.36
N THR A 5 -22.32 -9.54 1.26
CA THR A 5 -22.51 -8.13 0.89
C THR A 5 -21.15 -7.49 0.57
N LEU A 6 -21.15 -6.42 -0.21
CA LEU A 6 -19.92 -5.70 -0.53
C LEU A 6 -19.21 -5.16 0.72
N ASP A 7 -19.96 -4.78 1.75
CA ASP A 7 -19.37 -4.35 3.02
C ASP A 7 -18.71 -5.51 3.78
N GLN A 8 -19.26 -6.73 3.69
CA GLN A 8 -18.60 -7.92 4.24
C GLN A 8 -17.30 -8.23 3.49
N GLU A 9 -17.29 -8.10 2.15
CA GLU A 9 -16.08 -8.28 1.33
C GLU A 9 -15.00 -7.24 1.70
N ARG A 10 -15.38 -5.96 1.83
CA ARG A 10 -14.46 -4.89 2.26
C ARG A 10 -13.90 -5.15 3.64
N ALA A 11 -14.74 -5.55 4.59
CA ALA A 11 -14.31 -5.85 5.96
C ALA A 11 -13.34 -7.04 6.00
N GLU A 12 -13.64 -8.10 5.26
CA GLU A 12 -12.77 -9.28 5.15
C GLU A 12 -11.42 -8.95 4.52
N PHE A 13 -11.41 -8.21 3.41
CA PHE A 13 -10.19 -7.81 2.74
C PHE A 13 -9.36 -6.89 3.64
N ALA A 14 -9.98 -5.87 4.24
CA ALA A 14 -9.32 -4.95 5.17
C ALA A 14 -8.72 -5.67 6.38
N TYR A 15 -9.45 -6.62 6.98
CA TYR A 15 -8.95 -7.45 8.07
C TYR A 15 -7.70 -8.22 7.65
N ARG A 16 -7.72 -8.90 6.50
CA ARG A 16 -6.58 -9.65 5.97
C ARG A 16 -5.37 -8.75 5.68
N SER A 17 -5.60 -7.59 5.07
CA SER A 17 -4.56 -6.59 4.80
C SER A 17 -3.89 -6.09 6.08
N VAL A 18 -4.65 -5.79 7.13
CA VAL A 18 -4.07 -5.33 8.40
C VAL A 18 -3.38 -6.47 9.14
N LEU A 19 -3.94 -7.68 9.09
CA LEU A 19 -3.33 -8.87 9.68
C LEU A 19 -1.97 -9.20 9.04
N GLU A 20 -1.82 -9.00 7.73
CA GLU A 20 -0.54 -9.12 7.02
C GLU A 20 0.52 -8.17 7.59
N VAL A 21 0.16 -6.91 7.82
CA VAL A 21 1.08 -5.93 8.41
C VAL A 21 1.36 -6.20 9.90
N ALA A 22 0.34 -6.63 10.65
CA ALA A 22 0.47 -6.92 12.08
C ALA A 22 1.42 -8.09 12.35
N ASN A 23 1.45 -9.08 11.46
CA ASN A 23 2.31 -10.26 11.54
C ASN A 23 3.64 -10.10 10.81
N LEU A 24 3.98 -8.88 10.37
CA LEU A 24 5.19 -8.63 9.61
C LEU A 24 6.43 -8.87 10.48
N SER A 25 7.32 -9.74 10.03
CA SER A 25 8.64 -9.96 10.62
C SER A 25 9.70 -9.48 9.62
N VAL A 26 10.14 -8.24 9.77
CA VAL A 26 11.21 -7.65 8.96
C VAL A 26 12.33 -7.17 9.86
N LYS A 27 13.57 -7.54 9.52
CA LYS A 27 14.76 -7.16 10.31
C LYS A 27 15.57 -6.11 9.59
N ASP A 28 16.16 -5.21 10.37
CA ASP A 28 17.18 -4.28 9.85
C ASP A 28 18.53 -5.01 9.63
N SER A 29 19.52 -4.27 9.13
CA SER A 29 20.87 -4.78 8.91
C SER A 29 21.61 -5.20 10.20
N LYS A 30 21.09 -4.83 11.37
CA LYS A 30 21.61 -5.21 12.70
C LYS A 30 20.84 -6.39 13.30
N GLY A 31 19.83 -6.92 12.59
CA GLY A 31 19.00 -8.03 13.04
C GLY A 31 17.86 -7.64 14.00
N ASN A 32 17.64 -6.34 14.24
CA ASN A 32 16.52 -5.89 15.07
C ASN A 32 15.21 -6.06 14.31
N ASP A 33 14.18 -6.55 14.99
CA ASP A 33 12.83 -6.58 14.44
C ASP A 33 12.27 -5.16 14.29
N ARG A 34 11.74 -4.86 13.10
CA ARG A 34 11.16 -3.57 12.71
C ARG A 34 9.71 -3.71 12.24
N GLY A 35 9.09 -4.89 12.37
CA GLY A 35 7.70 -5.13 11.97
C GLY A 35 6.72 -4.16 12.63
N SER A 36 6.84 -3.98 13.94
CA SER A 36 5.98 -3.04 14.70
C SER A 36 6.12 -1.59 14.25
N GLU A 37 7.33 -1.13 13.90
CA GLU A 37 7.56 0.22 13.37
C GLU A 37 6.86 0.42 12.02
N VAL A 38 6.95 -0.58 11.13
CA VAL A 38 6.25 -0.55 9.84
C VAL A 38 4.74 -0.51 10.06
N GLY A 39 4.21 -1.30 10.99
CA GLY A 39 2.80 -1.31 11.36
C GLY A 39 2.31 0.05 11.86
N SER A 40 3.09 0.70 12.74
CA SER A 40 2.80 2.04 13.24
C SER A 40 2.75 3.10 12.13
N LYS A 41 3.73 3.11 11.22
CA LYS A 41 3.71 4.01 10.05
C LYS A 41 2.54 3.71 9.11
N TYR A 42 2.27 2.43 8.85
CA TYR A 42 1.16 1.99 8.02
C TYR A 42 -0.18 2.47 8.58
N ARG A 43 -0.42 2.29 9.88
CA ARG A 43 -1.59 2.80 10.60
C ARG A 43 -1.76 4.30 10.38
N SER A 44 -0.69 5.06 10.54
CA SER A 44 -0.70 6.52 10.35
C SER A 44 -1.10 6.92 8.92
N TYR A 45 -0.61 6.22 7.90
CA TYR A 45 -0.93 6.52 6.50
C TYR A 45 -2.34 6.09 6.11
N VAL A 46 -2.80 4.93 6.57
CA VAL A 46 -4.19 4.49 6.34
C VAL A 46 -5.18 5.51 6.92
N LYS A 47 -4.88 6.09 8.10
CA LYS A 47 -5.75 7.10 8.73
C LYS A 47 -5.85 8.39 7.92
N SER A 48 -4.76 8.82 7.28
CA SER A 48 -4.72 10.06 6.49
C SER A 48 -5.15 9.87 5.03
N ALA A 49 -5.07 8.65 4.50
CA ALA A 49 -5.34 8.34 3.09
C ALA A 49 -6.73 8.78 2.58
N PRO A 50 -7.86 8.55 3.29
CA PRO A 50 -9.17 9.03 2.83
C PRO A 50 -9.22 10.55 2.65
N VAL A 51 -8.64 11.30 3.59
CA VAL A 51 -8.61 12.76 3.52
C VAL A 51 -7.74 13.21 2.35
N LEU A 52 -6.56 12.61 2.17
CA LEU A 52 -5.68 12.92 1.05
C LEU A 52 -6.37 12.74 -0.31
N ILE A 53 -7.15 11.67 -0.46
CA ILE A 53 -7.92 11.40 -1.68
C ILE A 53 -9.06 12.40 -1.86
N LEU A 54 -9.79 12.74 -0.78
CA LEU A 54 -10.87 13.72 -0.84
C LEU A 54 -10.39 15.12 -1.20
N THR A 55 -9.20 15.52 -0.75
CA THR A 55 -8.67 16.88 -1.02
C THR A 55 -7.96 16.99 -2.36
N ASN A 56 -7.22 15.96 -2.77
CA ASN A 56 -6.31 16.03 -3.93
C ASN A 56 -6.73 15.13 -5.11
N GLY A 57 -7.74 14.27 -4.89
CA GLY A 57 -8.14 13.24 -5.84
C GLY A 57 -7.28 11.98 -5.77
N LEU A 58 -7.86 10.85 -6.21
CA LEU A 58 -7.21 9.54 -6.14
C LEU A 58 -5.92 9.49 -6.97
N GLY A 59 -5.92 10.05 -8.18
CA GLY A 59 -4.74 10.03 -9.06
C GLY A 59 -3.51 10.69 -8.42
N GLN A 60 -3.68 11.85 -7.77
CA GLN A 60 -2.59 12.53 -7.08
C GLN A 60 -2.13 11.76 -5.84
N ALA A 61 -3.06 11.19 -5.07
CA ALA A 61 -2.73 10.37 -3.90
C ALA A 61 -1.91 9.13 -4.29
N LEU A 62 -2.31 8.41 -5.34
CA LEU A 62 -1.57 7.25 -5.85
C LEU A 62 -0.16 7.64 -6.35
N ALA A 63 -0.04 8.76 -7.09
CA ALA A 63 1.25 9.28 -7.52
C ALA A 63 2.14 9.66 -6.31
N PHE A 64 1.55 10.28 -5.28
CA PHE A 64 2.24 10.61 -4.05
C PHE A 64 2.75 9.35 -3.32
N TYR A 65 1.92 8.32 -3.16
CA TYR A 65 2.35 7.05 -2.55
C TYR A 65 3.51 6.42 -3.31
N ARG A 66 3.43 6.36 -4.65
CA ARG A 66 4.55 5.93 -5.49
C ARG A 66 5.81 6.76 -5.24
N SER A 67 5.70 8.08 -5.12
CA SER A 67 6.86 8.94 -4.84
C SER A 67 7.55 8.61 -3.50
N LYS A 68 6.78 8.19 -2.48
CA LYS A 68 7.29 7.81 -1.16
C LYS A 68 7.89 6.41 -1.17
N ILE A 69 7.32 5.52 -1.97
CA ILE A 69 7.89 4.19 -2.23
C ILE A 69 9.21 4.31 -2.99
N LYS A 70 9.41 5.37 -3.78
CA LYS A 70 10.58 5.57 -4.66
C LYS A 70 10.90 4.30 -5.49
N PRO A 71 9.91 3.75 -6.22
CA PRO A 71 10.13 2.51 -6.93
C PRO A 71 11.18 2.76 -8.00
N GLU A 72 12.32 2.11 -7.86
CA GLU A 72 13.38 2.12 -8.88
C GLU A 72 12.94 1.32 -10.12
N ALA A 73 11.89 0.49 -9.99
CA ALA A 73 11.22 -0.25 -11.05
C ALA A 73 9.87 0.39 -11.43
N ASN A 74 9.37 0.09 -12.62
CA ASN A 74 8.01 0.44 -13.00
C ASN A 74 7.01 -0.47 -12.26
N ILE A 75 6.06 0.11 -11.53
CA ILE A 75 5.01 -0.66 -10.86
C ILE A 75 3.89 -0.95 -11.86
N VAL A 76 3.58 -2.23 -12.02
CA VAL A 76 2.59 -2.75 -12.98
C VAL A 76 1.57 -3.66 -12.30
N GLY A 77 0.40 -3.82 -12.92
CA GLY A 77 -0.59 -4.82 -12.58
C GLY A 77 -0.38 -6.16 -13.30
N PRO A 78 -1.04 -7.23 -12.83
CA PRO A 78 -0.89 -8.59 -13.36
C PRO A 78 -1.26 -8.75 -14.85
N ASN A 79 -2.11 -7.88 -15.39
CA ASN A 79 -2.56 -7.96 -16.79
C ASN A 79 -1.79 -7.00 -17.72
N GLU A 80 -0.71 -6.39 -17.26
CA GLU A 80 0.11 -5.50 -18.07
C GLU A 80 1.32 -6.24 -18.66
N ASN A 81 1.51 -6.12 -19.98
CA ASN A 81 2.66 -6.71 -20.65
C ASN A 81 3.96 -6.07 -20.14
N THR A 82 4.77 -6.88 -19.46
CA THR A 82 6.12 -6.55 -18.97
C THR A 82 7.22 -6.69 -20.02
N ASP A 83 6.88 -7.22 -21.20
CA ASP A 83 7.85 -7.70 -22.20
C ASP A 83 8.80 -6.63 -22.78
N ASN A 84 8.52 -5.34 -22.57
CA ASN A 84 9.35 -4.23 -23.06
C ASN A 84 10.06 -3.44 -21.95
N GLN A 85 9.98 -3.86 -20.68
CA GLN A 85 10.60 -3.12 -19.57
C GLN A 85 11.37 -4.07 -18.65
N ASN A 86 12.70 -4.09 -18.81
CA ASN A 86 13.66 -4.89 -18.02
C ASN A 86 13.66 -4.61 -16.51
N ASN A 87 12.78 -3.72 -16.02
CA ASN A 87 12.72 -3.33 -14.62
C ASN A 87 11.29 -3.00 -14.20
N SER A 88 10.42 -4.02 -14.18
CA SER A 88 9.04 -3.91 -13.71
C SER A 88 8.81 -4.75 -12.47
N VAL A 89 7.91 -4.30 -11.59
CA VAL A 89 7.51 -5.01 -10.38
C VAL A 89 6.00 -5.02 -10.26
N LEU A 90 5.41 -6.18 -9.99
CA LEU A 90 3.98 -6.29 -9.69
C LEU A 90 3.69 -5.57 -8.37
N TYR A 91 2.62 -4.77 -8.32
CA TYR A 91 2.23 -4.12 -7.06
C TYR A 91 2.00 -5.14 -5.92
N THR A 92 1.62 -6.38 -6.25
CA THR A 92 1.41 -7.49 -5.29
C THR A 92 2.71 -7.99 -4.67
N LYS A 93 3.86 -7.70 -5.29
CA LYS A 93 5.21 -8.12 -4.87
C LYS A 93 6.09 -6.95 -4.43
N LEU A 94 5.48 -5.77 -4.32
CA LEU A 94 6.18 -4.53 -4.05
C LEU A 94 6.86 -4.54 -2.66
N PRO A 95 6.20 -4.98 -1.57
CA PRO A 95 6.87 -5.07 -0.27
C PRO A 95 8.08 -6.00 -0.28
N GLU A 96 7.96 -7.21 -0.84
CA GLU A 96 9.04 -8.19 -0.89
C GLU A 96 10.22 -7.69 -1.73
N TRP A 97 9.91 -7.03 -2.84
CA TRP A 97 10.92 -6.43 -3.71
C TRP A 97 11.71 -5.32 -2.98
N ILE A 98 11.02 -4.45 -2.24
CA ILE A 98 11.66 -3.40 -1.44
C ILE A 98 12.53 -4.00 -0.32
N ILE A 99 12.03 -5.01 0.38
CA ILE A 99 12.79 -5.72 1.43
C ILE A 99 14.08 -6.29 0.83
N LYS A 100 13.97 -7.00 -0.31
CA LYS A 100 15.12 -7.55 -1.02
C LYS A 100 16.16 -6.48 -1.36
N MET A 101 15.72 -5.34 -1.90
CA MET A 101 16.62 -4.23 -2.23
C MET A 101 17.32 -3.64 -1.00
N MET A 102 16.65 -3.58 0.15
CA MET A 102 17.24 -3.11 1.40
C MET A 102 18.26 -4.10 1.99
N THR A 103 18.13 -5.39 1.70
CA THR A 103 19.02 -6.43 2.25
C THR A 103 20.23 -6.75 1.37
N GLU A 104 20.17 -6.54 0.05
CA GLU A 104 21.14 -7.09 -0.91
C GLU A 104 22.19 -6.09 -1.45
N THR A 105 22.11 -4.80 -1.13
CA THR A 105 22.96 -3.78 -1.80
C THR A 105 24.34 -3.62 -1.16
N LYS A 106 25.36 -4.05 -1.92
CA LYS A 106 26.80 -4.04 -1.61
C LYS A 106 27.57 -2.81 -2.13
N THR A 107 27.00 -1.61 -2.10
CA THR A 107 27.74 -0.38 -2.45
C THR A 107 27.91 0.51 -1.21
N ASP A 108 28.99 1.31 -1.16
CA ASP A 108 29.38 2.21 -0.06
C ASP A 108 28.28 3.20 0.42
N LYS A 109 27.12 3.21 -0.23
CA LYS A 109 25.89 3.86 0.20
C LYS A 109 24.84 2.79 0.49
N THR A 110 24.99 2.05 1.57
CA THR A 110 24.01 1.03 1.99
C THR A 110 22.63 1.68 2.15
N PRO A 111 21.56 1.15 1.52
CA PRO A 111 20.22 1.65 1.78
C PRO A 111 19.84 1.29 3.20
N LYS A 112 19.73 2.32 4.03
CA LYS A 112 19.19 2.25 5.37
C LYS A 112 17.76 1.70 5.30
N PHE A 113 17.43 0.76 6.19
CA PHE A 113 16.05 0.31 6.42
C PHE A 113 15.11 1.52 6.56
N SER A 114 13.96 1.47 5.90
CA SER A 114 12.95 2.54 5.95
C SER A 114 11.57 1.93 6.17
N ALA A 115 11.06 2.07 7.40
CA ALA A 115 9.70 1.68 7.75
C ALA A 115 8.67 2.46 6.93
N ASP A 116 8.87 3.78 6.75
CA ASP A 116 8.01 4.62 5.92
C ASP A 116 7.84 4.05 4.50
N ARG A 117 8.96 3.71 3.83
CA ARG A 117 8.94 3.18 2.47
C ARG A 117 8.13 1.88 2.38
N LEU A 118 8.31 0.99 3.35
CA LEU A 118 7.62 -0.30 3.38
C LEU A 118 6.13 -0.14 3.71
N ALA A 119 5.80 0.75 4.66
CA ALA A 119 4.41 1.08 5.00
C ALA A 119 3.65 1.67 3.81
N TYR A 120 4.25 2.59 3.04
CA TYR A 120 3.63 3.09 1.81
C TYR A 120 3.47 1.99 0.76
N ALA A 121 4.43 1.06 0.66
CA ALA A 121 4.34 -0.07 -0.27
C ALA A 121 3.17 -1.00 0.06
N TYR A 122 2.98 -1.33 1.34
CA TYR A 122 1.80 -2.07 1.79
C TYR A 122 0.51 -1.31 1.52
N LEU A 123 0.45 -0.01 1.80
CA LEU A 123 -0.75 0.79 1.53
C LEU A 123 -1.10 0.77 0.04
N TYR A 124 -0.10 0.97 -0.82
CA TYR A 124 -0.28 0.93 -2.27
C TYR A 124 -0.71 -0.45 -2.75
N LYS A 125 -0.03 -1.51 -2.28
CA LYS A 125 -0.39 -2.91 -2.56
C LYS A 125 -1.84 -3.20 -2.20
N HIS A 126 -2.27 -2.89 -0.98
CA HIS A 126 -3.63 -3.21 -0.52
C HIS A 126 -4.71 -2.44 -1.28
N ILE A 127 -4.46 -1.15 -1.62
CA ILE A 127 -5.37 -0.39 -2.49
C ILE A 127 -5.44 -1.04 -3.89
N ALA A 128 -4.29 -1.34 -4.50
CA ALA A 128 -4.21 -1.88 -5.85
C ALA A 128 -4.85 -3.28 -5.96
N GLU A 129 -4.58 -4.15 -4.99
CA GLU A 129 -5.17 -5.49 -4.90
C GLU A 129 -6.69 -5.42 -4.73
N TRP A 130 -7.19 -4.57 -3.82
CA TRP A 130 -8.64 -4.40 -3.65
C TRP A 130 -9.32 -3.95 -4.93
N LEU A 131 -8.81 -2.89 -5.59
CA LEU A 131 -9.38 -2.38 -6.83
C LEU A 131 -9.29 -3.40 -7.98
N GLY A 132 -8.24 -4.23 -7.97
CA GLY A 132 -8.07 -5.35 -8.88
C GLY A 132 -9.09 -6.47 -8.65
N GLU A 133 -9.29 -6.91 -7.41
CA GLU A 133 -10.30 -7.92 -7.03
C GLU A 133 -11.72 -7.46 -7.35
N ARG A 134 -11.99 -6.15 -7.24
CA ARG A 134 -13.25 -5.53 -7.67
C ARG A 134 -13.42 -5.44 -9.18
N GLY A 135 -12.41 -5.80 -9.96
CA GLY A 135 -12.42 -5.71 -11.42
C GLY A 135 -12.42 -4.27 -11.94
N LEU A 136 -12.08 -3.27 -11.12
CA LEU A 136 -12.15 -1.86 -11.50
C LEU A 136 -10.94 -1.43 -12.35
N THR A 137 -9.81 -2.12 -12.21
CA THR A 137 -8.57 -1.80 -12.94
C THR A 137 -8.30 -2.70 -14.14
N ASP A 138 -9.14 -3.70 -14.41
CA ASP A 138 -8.88 -4.76 -15.41
C ASP A 138 -7.51 -5.44 -15.23
N GLY A 139 -7.05 -5.55 -13.99
CA GLY A 139 -5.73 -6.10 -13.63
C GLY A 139 -4.55 -5.20 -14.02
N LYS A 140 -4.80 -3.93 -14.36
CA LYS A 140 -3.75 -2.90 -14.47
C LYS A 140 -3.43 -2.31 -13.11
N ASP A 141 -2.31 -1.61 -13.04
CA ASP A 141 -2.02 -0.70 -11.96
C ASP A 141 -3.12 0.37 -11.80
N PRO A 142 -3.55 0.69 -10.57
CA PRO A 142 -4.63 1.65 -10.34
C PRO A 142 -4.32 3.08 -10.81
N LEU A 143 -3.07 3.55 -10.75
CA LEU A 143 -2.73 4.89 -11.25
C LEU A 143 -2.87 4.93 -12.78
N LYS A 144 -2.37 3.89 -13.47
CA LYS A 144 -2.54 3.79 -14.92
C LYS A 144 -4.01 3.66 -15.31
N ALA A 145 -4.76 2.77 -14.65
CA ALA A 145 -6.20 2.60 -14.87
C ALA A 145 -6.98 3.92 -14.67
N TYR A 146 -6.60 4.71 -13.66
CA TYR A 146 -7.19 6.03 -13.40
C TYR A 146 -6.94 7.02 -14.55
N THR A 147 -5.76 6.97 -15.19
CA THR A 147 -5.41 7.88 -16.30
C THR A 147 -5.98 7.46 -17.67
N GLU A 148 -6.25 6.16 -17.88
CA GLU A 148 -6.68 5.64 -19.17
C GLU A 148 -8.20 5.58 -19.35
N LYS A 149 -8.95 5.46 -18.25
CA LYS A 149 -10.42 5.30 -18.30
C LYS A 149 -11.16 6.64 -18.27
N ASN A 150 -12.44 6.61 -18.65
CA ASN A 150 -13.31 7.79 -18.65
C ASN A 150 -13.62 8.30 -17.22
N ALA A 151 -14.21 9.50 -17.13
CA ALA A 151 -14.51 10.16 -15.86
C ALA A 151 -15.36 9.31 -14.88
N LEU A 152 -16.29 8.50 -15.40
CA LEU A 152 -17.12 7.62 -14.55
C LEU A 152 -16.27 6.59 -13.81
N ASN A 153 -15.27 5.99 -14.48
CA ASN A 153 -14.37 5.04 -13.84
C ASN A 153 -13.48 5.71 -12.80
N ALA A 154 -13.02 6.94 -13.03
CA ALA A 154 -12.26 7.70 -12.05
C ALA A 154 -13.08 7.94 -10.76
N VAL A 155 -14.38 8.25 -10.89
CA VAL A 155 -15.30 8.38 -9.75
C VAL A 155 -15.46 7.05 -9.04
N LEU A 156 -15.75 5.96 -9.76
CA LEU A 156 -15.92 4.62 -9.18
C LEU A 156 -14.67 4.14 -8.42
N LEU A 157 -13.48 4.31 -9.02
CA LEU A 157 -12.21 3.98 -8.37
C LEU A 157 -12.04 4.80 -7.08
N THR A 158 -12.39 6.09 -7.11
CA THR A 158 -12.25 7.00 -5.97
C THR A 158 -13.18 6.60 -4.83
N GLU A 159 -14.47 6.42 -5.12
CA GLU A 159 -15.48 6.04 -4.11
C GLU A 159 -15.18 4.68 -3.50
N GLU A 160 -14.82 3.69 -4.32
CA GLU A 160 -14.48 2.35 -3.84
C GLU A 160 -13.20 2.37 -3.00
N THR A 161 -12.18 3.14 -3.39
CA THR A 161 -10.96 3.30 -2.58
C THR A 161 -11.28 3.91 -1.22
N ILE A 162 -12.11 4.96 -1.15
CA ILE A 162 -12.48 5.60 0.12
C ILE A 162 -13.29 4.64 1.00
N ALA A 163 -14.26 3.93 0.43
CA ALA A 163 -15.08 2.96 1.16
C ALA A 163 -14.21 1.84 1.77
N PHE A 164 -13.25 1.32 1.01
CA PHE A 164 -12.28 0.35 1.48
C PHE A 164 -11.36 0.92 2.57
N LEU A 165 -10.79 2.11 2.35
CA LEU A 165 -9.89 2.73 3.33
C LEU A 165 -10.57 3.02 4.66
N ASN A 166 -11.88 3.27 4.68
CA ASN A 166 -12.64 3.41 5.93
C ASN A 166 -12.66 2.11 6.75
N TRP A 167 -12.79 0.95 6.11
CA TRP A 167 -12.66 -0.35 6.78
C TRP A 167 -11.22 -0.62 7.20
N LEU A 168 -10.27 -0.36 6.30
CA LEU A 168 -8.85 -0.53 6.56
C LEU A 168 -8.38 0.29 7.77
N ARG A 169 -8.86 1.53 7.89
CA ARG A 169 -8.61 2.41 9.02
C ARG A 169 -9.12 1.83 10.33
N ARG A 170 -10.35 1.30 10.36
CA ARG A 170 -10.94 0.72 11.58
C ARG A 170 -10.14 -0.46 12.09
N PHE A 171 -9.70 -1.36 11.19
CA PHE A 171 -8.87 -2.49 11.57
C PHE A 171 -7.45 -2.04 11.96
N ALA A 172 -6.84 -1.12 11.23
CA ALA A 172 -5.51 -0.58 11.57
C ALA A 172 -5.52 0.10 12.95
N ASP A 173 -6.56 0.86 13.27
CA ASP A 173 -6.74 1.48 14.60
C ASP A 173 -6.87 0.43 15.72
N ALA A 174 -7.47 -0.73 15.44
CA ALA A 174 -7.72 -1.78 16.43
C ALA A 174 -6.58 -2.81 16.59
N MET A 175 -5.77 -3.02 15.55
CA MET A 175 -4.81 -4.13 15.48
C MET A 175 -3.34 -3.69 15.48
N LEU A 176 -3.04 -2.42 15.18
CA LEU A 176 -1.68 -1.91 15.08
C LEU A 176 -1.41 -0.88 16.18
N GLU A 177 -0.19 -0.95 16.72
CA GLU A 177 0.28 -0.03 17.76
C GLU A 177 0.47 1.39 17.21
N GLU A 178 0.29 2.38 18.08
CA GLU A 178 0.68 3.76 17.79
C GLU A 178 2.18 3.95 17.90
N ASP A 179 2.72 4.87 17.09
CA ASP A 179 4.10 5.29 17.22
C ASP A 179 4.28 5.92 18.59
N LYS A 180 5.07 5.29 19.43
CA LYS A 180 5.60 5.92 20.64
C LYS A 180 6.69 6.89 20.22
N GLU A 181 6.31 7.97 19.53
CA GLU A 181 7.22 9.11 19.40
C GLU A 181 7.43 9.68 20.81
N SER A 182 8.71 9.77 21.17
CA SER A 182 9.26 10.20 22.44
C SER A 182 8.52 11.41 23.01
N GLY A 183 7.70 11.18 24.04
CA GLY A 183 7.26 12.22 24.95
C GLY A 183 8.42 12.67 25.82
N GLU A 184 9.35 13.44 25.26
CA GLU A 184 10.18 14.39 26.01
C GLU A 184 9.77 15.79 25.57
N GLY A 185 8.85 16.36 26.35
CA GLY A 185 8.25 17.65 26.10
C GLY A 185 7.24 17.99 27.20
N ALA A 186 7.66 17.88 28.46
CA ALA A 186 7.02 18.51 29.61
C ALA A 186 8.10 18.84 30.65
#